data_AF-A0A816QC48-F1
#
_entry.id   AF-A0A816QC48-F1
#
_cell.length_a   1.000
_cell.length_b   1.000
_cell.length_c   1.000
_cell.angle_alpha   90.00
_cell.angle_beta   90.00
_cell.angle_gamma   90.00
#
_symmetry.space_group_name_H-M   'P 1'
#
loop_
_entity.id
_entity.type
_entity.pdbx_description
1 polymer ?
#
loop_
_entity_poly.entity_id
_entity_poly.type
_entity_poly.pdbx_seq_one_letter_code
_entity_poly.pdbx_strand_id
1 'polypeptide(L)'
;TCPDASLLTIPSLEPKCTRKVAKSLPRYVHYFTMNYEQWRKFYDAKIDDVYSGWGNQLMPHLAQLKIYCTIIFRYHHVRAKHSRKKNSSLFSAAGCCKHRECPVTIEIEIENEPKHKGNPCVFKVTVTGDARHDPKNETAARPLTGAMREAMAKRVHQIGALGVFEHNVKFADEDLLQEGNFSEVPSLDVLKTAKQQYNKKYRLDEDNFKELRMYGFFTRFTDYTSKCFKGYIQTSGEWPFTVHFFAEVQVDRFVKYCKTEKYPCIHIDATGSVVRKFQHQKDVFFYSMVFKDNDSSIMPLSGALLTDHTAASITSYFNCLRSKLAMRSKSARPSFVVIDFSAALINSVLASFNVENIHSYLRRCYNTIDRAYDTKQLQNMTFLRLCCSHAMKAFSRSLFKLNVSKDNRHALMSLFAILLNSTNFHCALSLYVQIILIYGDPNSETSPDALKSLLSKSDLSDFDVNPFLEEKDVQDDKSLTQDFLDELDITTDPIIHQSPFNVKACDGIPALRRIMEKQKLDIKPSNSLYSIKIIQLSSITI
;
A
#
# COMPACT_ATOMS: atom_id res chain seq x y z
N THR A 1 -40.59 6.41 10.44
CA THR A 1 -41.00 7.22 9.27
C THR A 1 -39.97 8.30 9.08
N CYS A 2 -38.96 8.04 8.23
CA CYS A 2 -37.96 8.99 7.79
C CYS A 2 -37.95 8.98 6.25
N PRO A 3 -37.72 10.13 5.59
CA PRO A 3 -38.05 10.33 4.18
C PRO A 3 -36.90 9.93 3.24
N ASP A 4 -37.31 9.77 1.98
CA ASP A 4 -36.58 9.35 0.78
C ASP A 4 -35.07 9.65 0.73
N ALA A 5 -34.29 8.58 0.68
CA ALA A 5 -32.92 8.61 0.15
C ALA A 5 -32.99 8.64 -1.38
N SER A 6 -33.05 9.85 -1.93
CA SER A 6 -32.80 10.10 -3.35
C SER A 6 -31.46 9.48 -3.75
N LEU A 7 -31.54 8.49 -4.63
CA LEU A 7 -30.41 7.88 -5.34
C LEU A 7 -29.54 8.98 -5.96
N LEU A 8 -28.37 9.21 -5.38
CA LEU A 8 -27.30 9.96 -6.04
C LEU A 8 -26.82 9.15 -7.24
N THR A 9 -27.44 9.38 -8.39
CA THR A 9 -26.96 8.99 -9.71
C THR A 9 -25.60 9.63 -9.93
N ILE A 10 -24.54 8.82 -9.84
CA ILE A 10 -23.22 9.17 -10.34
C ILE A 10 -23.38 9.45 -11.83
N PRO A 11 -22.99 10.63 -12.36
CA PRO A 11 -23.07 10.89 -13.78
C PRO A 11 -22.18 9.88 -14.50
N SER A 12 -22.76 9.10 -15.41
CA SER A 12 -21.96 8.34 -16.37
C SER A 12 -21.15 9.34 -17.18
N LEU A 13 -19.84 9.36 -16.97
CA LEU A 13 -18.90 10.00 -17.89
C LEU A 13 -19.01 9.26 -19.22
N GLU A 14 -19.93 9.72 -20.07
CA GLU A 14 -20.03 9.28 -21.45
C GLU A 14 -18.72 9.65 -22.16
N PRO A 15 -17.98 8.69 -22.74
CA PRO A 15 -16.85 9.04 -23.58
C PRO A 15 -17.37 9.81 -24.80
N LYS A 16 -16.97 11.08 -24.91
CA LYS A 16 -17.28 11.95 -26.05
C LYS A 16 -16.59 11.42 -27.30
N CYS A 17 -17.23 10.48 -27.99
CA CYS A 17 -16.87 10.08 -29.33
C CYS A 17 -17.39 11.16 -30.29
N THR A 18 -16.60 12.21 -30.51
CA THR A 18 -16.93 13.23 -31.52
C THR A 18 -16.97 12.58 -32.90
N ARG A 19 -18.16 12.49 -33.50
CA ARG A 19 -18.34 12.21 -34.93
C ARG A 19 -17.67 13.34 -35.72
N LYS A 20 -16.37 13.22 -35.99
CA LYS A 20 -15.73 14.02 -37.05
C LYS A 20 -16.11 13.38 -38.38
N VAL A 21 -16.84 14.13 -39.19
CA VAL A 21 -17.20 13.78 -40.58
C VAL A 21 -15.95 13.91 -41.44
N ALA A 22 -15.38 12.82 -41.96
CA ALA A 22 -14.51 12.80 -43.15
C ALA A 22 -14.15 11.36 -43.61
N LYS A 23 -14.30 11.12 -44.94
CA LYS A 23 -13.97 9.92 -45.75
C LYS A 23 -14.77 8.63 -45.45
N SER A 24 -15.19 7.95 -46.53
CA SER A 24 -15.85 6.64 -46.47
C SER A 24 -14.88 5.62 -45.87
N LEU A 25 -15.09 5.28 -44.59
CA LEU A 25 -14.34 4.22 -43.94
C LEU A 25 -14.61 2.87 -44.64
N PRO A 26 -13.62 1.97 -44.70
CA PRO A 26 -13.83 0.65 -45.27
C PRO A 26 -14.91 -0.10 -44.50
N ARG A 27 -15.66 -0.94 -45.22
CA ARG A 27 -16.78 -1.71 -44.67
C ARG A 27 -16.58 -3.18 -45.02
N TYR A 28 -16.55 -4.02 -44.00
CA TYR A 28 -16.36 -5.46 -44.10
C TYR A 28 -17.63 -6.17 -43.63
N VAL A 29 -17.99 -7.27 -44.29
CA VAL A 29 -19.15 -8.09 -43.91
C VAL A 29 -18.66 -9.49 -43.61
N HIS A 30 -18.98 -9.97 -42.42
CA HIS A 30 -18.64 -11.29 -41.93
C HIS A 30 -19.92 -12.01 -41.49
N TYR A 31 -19.80 -13.33 -41.37
CA TYR A 31 -20.89 -14.19 -40.94
C TYR A 31 -20.40 -15.17 -39.88
N PHE A 32 -21.22 -15.39 -38.85
CA PHE A 32 -21.01 -16.49 -37.92
C PHE A 32 -22.34 -17.18 -37.63
N THR A 33 -22.26 -18.39 -37.07
CA THR A 33 -23.44 -19.18 -36.73
C THR A 33 -23.47 -19.54 -35.25
N MET A 34 -24.68 -19.57 -34.70
CA MET A 34 -24.97 -20.18 -33.40
C MET A 34 -25.82 -21.41 -33.63
N ASN A 35 -25.44 -22.53 -33.02
CA ASN A 35 -26.29 -23.72 -33.01
C ASN A 35 -27.54 -23.48 -32.15
N TYR A 36 -28.51 -24.40 -32.22
CA TYR A 36 -29.79 -24.23 -31.53
C TYR A 36 -29.65 -24.13 -30.01
N GLU A 37 -28.67 -24.80 -29.40
CA GLU A 37 -28.44 -24.73 -27.95
C GLU A 37 -27.83 -23.41 -27.51
N GLN A 38 -26.87 -22.88 -28.26
CA GLN A 38 -26.31 -21.54 -28.07
C GLN A 38 -27.40 -20.48 -28.23
N TRP A 39 -28.22 -20.60 -29.28
CA TRP A 39 -29.34 -19.70 -29.53
C TRP A 39 -30.33 -19.67 -28.35
N ARG A 40 -30.68 -20.83 -27.77
CA ARG A 40 -31.58 -20.89 -26.61
C ARG A 40 -31.02 -20.29 -25.33
N LYS A 41 -29.70 -20.14 -25.23
CA LYS A 41 -29.01 -19.42 -24.13
C LYS A 41 -28.84 -17.92 -24.43
N PHE A 42 -29.02 -17.53 -25.69
CA PHE A 42 -28.91 -16.15 -26.16
C PHE A 42 -30.28 -15.44 -26.14
N TYR A 43 -31.32 -16.09 -26.68
CA TYR A 43 -32.66 -15.53 -26.86
C TYR A 43 -33.71 -16.23 -26.00
N ASP A 44 -34.56 -15.43 -25.33
CA ASP A 44 -35.73 -15.89 -24.60
C ASP A 44 -37.02 -15.64 -25.40
N ALA A 45 -37.53 -16.72 -25.98
CA ALA A 45 -38.76 -16.70 -26.77
C ALA A 45 -40.04 -16.43 -25.97
N LYS A 46 -39.99 -16.41 -24.63
CA LYS A 46 -41.17 -16.09 -23.80
C LYS A 46 -41.39 -14.59 -23.67
N ILE A 47 -40.30 -13.83 -23.59
CA ILE A 47 -40.32 -12.37 -23.40
C ILE A 47 -39.95 -11.61 -24.67
N ASP A 48 -39.64 -12.32 -25.76
CA ASP A 48 -39.15 -11.77 -27.02
C ASP A 48 -37.94 -10.84 -26.83
N ASP A 49 -36.97 -11.28 -26.01
CA ASP A 49 -35.77 -10.52 -25.69
C ASP A 49 -34.54 -11.44 -25.52
N VAL A 50 -33.35 -10.86 -25.42
CA VAL A 50 -32.09 -11.57 -25.17
C VAL A 50 -31.75 -11.64 -23.69
N TYR A 51 -31.07 -12.71 -23.26
CA TYR A 51 -30.67 -12.86 -21.85
C TYR A 51 -29.64 -11.80 -21.42
N SER A 52 -29.65 -11.45 -20.13
CA SER A 52 -28.67 -10.53 -19.55
C SER A 52 -27.24 -11.00 -19.83
N GLY A 53 -26.38 -10.10 -20.29
CA GLY A 53 -25.00 -10.42 -20.66
C GLY A 53 -24.83 -11.02 -22.06
N TRP A 54 -25.86 -10.93 -22.93
CA TRP A 54 -25.80 -11.34 -24.34
C TRP A 54 -24.56 -10.83 -25.08
N GLY A 55 -24.11 -9.61 -24.78
CA GLY A 55 -22.91 -9.03 -25.39
C GLY A 55 -21.66 -9.87 -25.16
N ASN A 56 -21.52 -10.51 -23.99
CA ASN A 56 -20.42 -11.42 -23.69
C ASN A 56 -20.50 -12.72 -24.48
N GLN A 57 -21.71 -13.18 -24.82
CA GLN A 57 -21.91 -14.38 -25.64
C GLN A 57 -21.50 -14.17 -27.10
N LEU A 58 -21.54 -12.92 -27.60
CA LEU A 58 -21.13 -12.59 -28.98
C LEU A 58 -19.61 -12.48 -29.16
N MET A 59 -18.84 -12.27 -28.10
CA MET A 59 -17.41 -11.96 -28.22
C MET A 59 -16.54 -13.11 -28.71
N PRO A 60 -16.74 -14.36 -28.25
CA PRO A 60 -15.99 -15.49 -28.81
C PRO A 60 -16.18 -15.60 -30.33
N HIS A 61 -17.37 -15.26 -30.84
CA HIS A 61 -17.65 -15.24 -32.27
C HIS A 61 -16.97 -14.08 -32.99
N LEU A 62 -16.91 -12.88 -32.40
CA LEU A 62 -16.15 -11.78 -32.99
C LEU A 62 -14.64 -12.07 -33.04
N ALA A 63 -14.09 -12.71 -32.00
CA ALA A 63 -12.70 -13.14 -31.98
C ALA A 63 -12.40 -14.18 -33.08
N GLN A 64 -13.32 -15.13 -33.33
CA GLN A 64 -13.21 -16.08 -34.45
C GLN A 64 -13.17 -15.39 -35.82
N LEU A 65 -13.79 -14.22 -35.94
CA LEU A 65 -13.76 -13.38 -37.15
C LEU A 65 -12.54 -12.46 -37.21
N LYS A 66 -11.58 -12.61 -36.28
CA LYS A 66 -10.40 -11.75 -36.10
C LYS A 66 -10.74 -10.29 -35.82
N ILE A 67 -11.89 -10.05 -35.18
CA ILE A 67 -12.29 -8.72 -34.70
C ILE A 67 -11.84 -8.60 -33.24
N TYR A 68 -10.59 -8.18 -33.06
CA TYR A 68 -9.93 -8.13 -31.74
C TYR A 68 -10.15 -6.83 -30.96
N CYS A 69 -10.86 -5.86 -31.55
CA CYS A 69 -11.23 -4.61 -30.89
C CYS A 69 -11.97 -4.85 -29.56
N THR A 70 -11.75 -3.95 -28.59
CA THR A 70 -12.51 -3.96 -27.33
C THR A 70 -13.89 -3.35 -27.55
N ILE A 71 -14.83 -4.15 -28.08
CA ILE A 71 -16.17 -3.65 -28.44
C ILE A 71 -17.05 -3.45 -27.21
N ILE A 72 -17.69 -2.28 -27.13
CA ILE A 72 -18.80 -1.99 -26.22
C ILE A 72 -20.08 -1.82 -27.05
N PHE A 73 -21.08 -2.66 -26.78
CA PHE A 73 -22.40 -2.50 -27.36
C PHE A 73 -23.15 -1.36 -26.69
N ARG A 74 -23.66 -0.42 -27.49
CA ARG A 74 -24.39 0.75 -26.99
C ARG A 74 -25.89 0.52 -26.99
N TYR A 75 -26.38 -0.21 -27.99
CA TYR A 75 -27.79 -0.48 -28.15
C TYR A 75 -28.00 -1.84 -28.79
N HIS A 76 -29.15 -2.43 -28.45
CA HIS A 76 -29.69 -3.59 -29.13
C HIS A 76 -31.20 -3.39 -29.28
N HIS A 77 -31.76 -4.10 -30.23
CA HIS A 77 -33.18 -4.14 -30.51
C HIS A 77 -33.55 -5.57 -30.86
N VAL A 78 -34.62 -6.04 -30.23
CA VAL A 78 -35.24 -7.34 -30.51
C VAL A 78 -36.64 -7.11 -31.04
N ARG A 79 -36.96 -7.74 -32.17
CA ARG A 79 -38.28 -7.63 -32.79
C ARG A 79 -39.27 -8.53 -32.06
N ALA A 80 -40.29 -7.93 -31.44
CA ALA A 80 -41.41 -8.68 -30.85
C ALA A 80 -42.15 -9.53 -31.89
N LYS A 81 -42.67 -10.69 -31.46
CA LYS A 81 -43.35 -11.67 -32.33
C LYS A 81 -44.56 -11.11 -33.08
N HIS A 82 -45.26 -10.14 -32.48
CA HIS A 82 -46.43 -9.47 -33.06
C HIS A 82 -46.11 -8.10 -33.68
N SER A 83 -44.84 -7.81 -33.95
CA SER A 83 -44.44 -6.52 -34.53
C SER A 83 -44.99 -6.31 -35.94
N ARG A 84 -45.40 -5.06 -36.23
CA ARG A 84 -45.80 -4.64 -37.59
C ARG A 84 -44.61 -4.59 -38.55
N LYS A 85 -43.38 -4.49 -38.04
CA LYS A 85 -42.13 -4.47 -38.82
C LYS A 85 -41.69 -5.90 -39.18
N LYS A 86 -42.51 -6.64 -39.92
CA LYS A 86 -42.23 -8.05 -40.29
C LYS A 86 -40.94 -8.25 -41.09
N ASN A 87 -40.47 -7.20 -41.77
CA ASN A 87 -39.26 -7.25 -42.61
C ASN A 87 -37.98 -6.80 -41.88
N SER A 88 -38.04 -6.39 -40.61
CA SER A 88 -36.82 -6.06 -39.84
C SER A 88 -36.19 -7.32 -39.27
N SER A 89 -34.86 -7.33 -39.06
CA SER A 89 -34.17 -8.43 -38.40
C SER A 89 -34.77 -8.73 -37.02
N LEU A 90 -34.71 -10.01 -36.61
CA LEU A 90 -35.15 -10.46 -35.28
C LEU A 90 -34.33 -9.81 -34.16
N PHE A 91 -33.02 -9.69 -34.36
CA PHE A 91 -32.11 -9.06 -33.41
C PHE A 91 -31.15 -8.18 -34.20
N SER A 92 -30.94 -6.97 -33.70
CA SER A 92 -29.90 -6.07 -34.18
C SER A 92 -29.19 -5.42 -33.00
N ALA A 93 -27.87 -5.33 -33.05
CA ALA A 93 -27.07 -4.62 -32.06
C ALA A 93 -25.98 -3.82 -32.73
N ALA A 94 -25.58 -2.71 -32.12
CA ALA A 94 -24.38 -2.00 -32.56
C ALA A 94 -23.45 -1.71 -31.40
N GLY A 95 -22.16 -1.72 -31.72
CA GLY A 95 -21.08 -1.42 -30.81
C GLY A 95 -20.02 -0.55 -31.46
N CYS A 96 -19.17 0.00 -30.61
CA CYS A 96 -17.96 0.69 -31.03
C CYS A 96 -16.77 0.16 -30.25
N CYS A 97 -15.57 0.32 -30.78
CA CYS A 97 -14.37 0.10 -29.99
C CYS A 97 -14.30 1.09 -28.82
N LYS A 98 -13.75 0.63 -27.69
CA LYS A 98 -13.57 1.43 -26.46
C LYS A 98 -12.34 2.35 -26.54
N HIS A 99 -11.32 1.97 -27.31
CA HIS A 99 -10.11 2.76 -27.50
C HIS A 99 -10.44 4.15 -28.07
N ARG A 100 -9.78 5.19 -27.57
CA ARG A 100 -10.16 6.60 -27.80
C ARG A 100 -10.11 7.01 -29.26
N GLU A 101 -9.14 6.51 -30.01
CA GLU A 101 -8.89 6.89 -31.41
C GLU A 101 -9.26 5.81 -32.42
N CYS A 102 -9.84 4.69 -31.97
CA CYS A 102 -10.21 3.60 -32.85
C CYS A 102 -11.56 3.88 -33.53
N PRO A 103 -11.63 3.99 -34.87
CA PRO A 103 -12.86 4.32 -35.59
C PRO A 103 -13.79 3.11 -35.77
N VAL A 104 -13.39 1.93 -35.30
CA VAL A 104 -14.12 0.68 -35.52
C VAL A 104 -15.50 0.72 -34.88
N THR A 105 -16.52 0.51 -35.71
CA THR A 105 -17.90 0.27 -35.29
C THR A 105 -18.38 -1.03 -35.86
N ILE A 106 -19.25 -1.71 -35.12
CA ILE A 106 -19.85 -2.97 -35.57
C ILE A 106 -21.37 -2.89 -35.50
N GLU A 107 -22.01 -3.48 -36.49
CA GLU A 107 -23.45 -3.75 -36.53
C GLU A 107 -23.64 -5.25 -36.69
N ILE A 108 -24.41 -5.87 -35.80
CA ILE A 108 -24.71 -7.29 -35.81
C ILE A 108 -26.20 -7.44 -36.02
N GLU A 109 -26.61 -8.21 -37.02
CA GLU A 109 -28.01 -8.52 -37.30
C GLU A 109 -28.20 -10.02 -37.52
N ILE A 110 -29.36 -10.55 -37.15
CA ILE A 110 -29.75 -11.91 -37.55
C ILE A 110 -30.24 -11.86 -39.00
N GLU A 111 -29.56 -12.59 -39.87
CA GLU A 111 -29.95 -12.71 -41.27
C GLU A 111 -30.92 -13.89 -41.47
N ASN A 112 -30.64 -15.03 -40.82
CA ASN A 112 -31.49 -16.21 -40.89
C ASN A 112 -31.86 -16.73 -39.49
N GLU A 113 -33.16 -16.75 -39.21
CA GLU A 113 -33.73 -17.27 -37.97
C GLU A 113 -33.68 -18.81 -37.92
N PRO A 114 -33.38 -19.42 -36.75
CA PRO A 114 -33.37 -20.87 -36.61
C PRO A 114 -34.80 -21.42 -36.61
N LYS A 115 -35.25 -21.97 -37.75
CA LYS A 115 -36.61 -22.51 -37.91
C LYS A 115 -36.87 -23.79 -37.11
N HIS A 116 -35.86 -24.67 -36.97
CA HIS A 116 -35.94 -25.96 -36.29
C HIS A 116 -34.61 -26.30 -35.59
N LYS A 117 -34.61 -27.31 -34.71
CA LYS A 117 -33.42 -27.75 -33.95
C LYS A 117 -32.18 -28.06 -34.82
N GLY A 118 -32.37 -28.43 -36.10
CA GLY A 118 -31.29 -28.75 -37.03
C GLY A 118 -30.70 -27.55 -37.79
N ASN A 119 -31.32 -26.37 -37.74
CA ASN A 119 -30.86 -25.20 -38.50
C ASN A 119 -30.15 -24.19 -37.60
N PRO A 120 -28.91 -23.78 -37.91
CA PRO A 120 -28.22 -22.76 -37.15
C PRO A 120 -28.85 -21.38 -37.36
N CYS A 121 -28.72 -20.52 -36.34
CA CYS A 121 -29.01 -19.10 -36.47
C CYS A 121 -27.80 -18.43 -37.15
N VAL A 122 -28.03 -17.68 -38.23
CA VAL A 122 -26.96 -16.99 -38.97
C VAL A 122 -26.97 -15.51 -38.60
N PHE A 123 -25.83 -15.03 -38.12
CA PHE A 123 -25.58 -13.64 -37.81
C PHE A 123 -24.71 -13.03 -38.89
N LYS A 124 -25.10 -11.84 -39.33
CA LYS A 124 -24.31 -10.97 -40.19
C LYS A 124 -23.67 -9.89 -39.33
N VAL A 125 -22.36 -9.74 -39.46
CA VAL A 125 -21.56 -8.74 -38.76
C VAL A 125 -20.99 -7.78 -39.79
N THR A 126 -21.45 -6.53 -39.75
CA THR A 126 -20.85 -5.45 -40.51
C THR A 126 -19.84 -4.73 -39.63
N VAL A 127 -18.60 -4.63 -40.08
CA VAL A 127 -17.54 -3.82 -39.45
C VAL A 127 -17.29 -2.60 -40.31
N THR A 128 -17.22 -1.42 -39.70
CA THR A 128 -16.87 -0.17 -40.40
C THR A 128 -15.65 0.47 -39.74
N GLY A 129 -14.65 0.80 -40.56
CA GLY A 129 -13.35 1.31 -40.12
C GLY A 129 -12.33 0.22 -39.82
N ASP A 130 -11.06 0.61 -39.79
CA ASP A 130 -9.94 -0.28 -39.46
C ASP A 130 -9.52 -0.07 -38.01
N ALA A 131 -9.07 -1.16 -37.38
CA ALA A 131 -8.50 -1.11 -36.03
C ALA A 131 -7.29 -0.18 -36.01
N ARG A 132 -7.30 0.77 -35.08
CA ARG A 132 -6.18 1.68 -34.80
C ARG A 132 -5.97 1.69 -33.30
N HIS A 133 -5.18 0.75 -32.85
CA HIS A 133 -4.76 0.66 -31.45
C HIS A 133 -3.28 1.03 -31.37
N ASP A 134 -2.91 1.70 -30.30
CA ASP A 134 -1.52 1.82 -29.88
C ASP A 134 -1.37 1.03 -28.57
N PRO A 135 -1.01 -0.26 -28.63
CA PRO A 135 -0.99 -1.15 -27.47
C PRO A 135 0.04 -0.72 -26.42
N LYS A 136 1.04 0.10 -26.80
CA LYS A 136 2.05 0.61 -25.88
C LYS A 136 1.52 1.76 -25.01
N ASN A 137 0.57 2.53 -25.56
CA ASN A 137 0.07 3.75 -24.93
C ASN A 137 -1.38 3.63 -24.43
N GLU A 138 -2.17 2.72 -25.01
CA GLU A 138 -3.58 2.53 -24.65
C GLU A 138 -3.95 1.05 -24.57
N THR A 139 -4.47 0.65 -23.41
CA THR A 139 -5.10 -0.65 -23.20
C THR A 139 -6.57 -0.45 -22.84
N ALA A 140 -7.43 -1.33 -23.34
CA ALA A 140 -8.84 -1.29 -23.05
C ALA A 140 -9.34 -2.66 -22.58
N ALA A 141 -10.20 -2.65 -21.57
CA ALA A 141 -10.88 -3.84 -21.09
C ALA A 141 -12.38 -3.58 -20.99
N ARG A 142 -13.19 -4.59 -21.31
CA ARG A 142 -14.63 -4.55 -21.09
C ARG A 142 -14.95 -4.62 -19.58
N PRO A 143 -16.05 -4.00 -19.13
CA PRO A 143 -16.46 -4.10 -17.73
C PRO A 143 -16.75 -5.56 -17.33
N LEU A 144 -16.13 -6.00 -16.24
CA LEU A 144 -16.42 -7.30 -15.63
C LEU A 144 -17.79 -7.26 -14.94
N THR A 145 -18.78 -7.96 -15.50
CA THR A 145 -20.19 -7.88 -15.08
C THR A 145 -20.84 -9.26 -14.93
N GLY A 146 -21.96 -9.30 -14.20
CA GLY A 146 -22.83 -10.48 -14.07
C GLY A 146 -22.12 -11.76 -13.63
N ALA A 147 -22.44 -12.87 -14.30
CA ALA A 147 -21.91 -14.20 -14.00
C ALA A 147 -20.38 -14.29 -14.13
N MET A 148 -19.76 -13.58 -15.09
CA MET A 148 -18.30 -13.55 -15.23
C MET A 148 -17.63 -12.92 -14.01
N ARG A 149 -18.23 -11.84 -13.45
CA ARG A 149 -17.72 -11.21 -12.24
C ARG A 149 -17.79 -12.14 -11.04
N GLU A 150 -18.89 -12.87 -10.89
CA GLU A 150 -19.04 -13.84 -9.80
C GLU A 150 -18.07 -15.03 -9.94
N ALA A 151 -17.89 -15.56 -11.15
CA ALA A 151 -16.91 -16.62 -11.41
C ALA A 151 -15.48 -16.17 -11.10
N MET A 152 -15.10 -14.96 -11.54
CA MET A 152 -13.81 -14.38 -11.20
C MET A 152 -13.65 -14.14 -9.71
N ALA A 153 -14.67 -13.61 -9.03
CA ALA A 153 -14.60 -13.38 -7.59
C ALA A 153 -14.38 -14.67 -6.79
N LYS A 154 -15.01 -15.79 -7.19
CA LYS A 154 -14.77 -17.13 -6.61
C LYS A 154 -13.32 -17.56 -6.78
N ARG A 155 -12.73 -17.39 -7.97
CA ARG A 155 -11.31 -17.69 -8.21
C ARG A 155 -10.40 -16.82 -7.35
N VAL A 156 -10.68 -15.51 -7.28
CA VAL A 156 -9.90 -14.56 -6.46
C VAL A 156 -10.01 -14.88 -4.96
N HIS A 157 -11.14 -15.43 -4.51
CA HIS A 157 -11.29 -15.92 -3.14
C HIS A 157 -10.37 -17.12 -2.85
N GLN A 158 -10.18 -18.02 -3.82
CA GLN A 158 -9.37 -19.25 -3.66
C GLN A 158 -7.86 -19.01 -3.75
N ILE A 159 -7.39 -18.30 -4.78
CA ILE A 159 -5.94 -18.18 -5.08
C ILE A 159 -5.41 -16.74 -4.98
N GLY A 160 -6.26 -15.78 -4.57
CA GLY A 160 -5.90 -14.37 -4.47
C GLY A 160 -5.97 -13.61 -5.80
N ALA A 161 -5.96 -12.27 -5.72
CA ALA A 161 -6.10 -11.40 -6.90
C ALA A 161 -4.88 -11.46 -7.81
N LEU A 162 -3.68 -11.47 -7.22
CA LEU A 162 -2.43 -11.59 -7.96
C LEU A 162 -2.34 -12.94 -8.69
N GLY A 163 -2.63 -14.04 -8.00
CA GLY A 163 -2.62 -15.38 -8.61
C GLY A 163 -3.62 -15.50 -9.77
N VAL A 164 -4.81 -14.90 -9.67
CA VAL A 164 -5.76 -14.86 -10.80
C VAL A 164 -5.24 -13.99 -11.94
N PHE A 165 -4.65 -12.84 -11.64
CA PHE A 165 -4.08 -11.95 -12.65
C PHE A 165 -2.97 -12.64 -13.44
N GLU A 166 -1.97 -13.20 -12.75
CA GLU A 166 -0.85 -13.93 -13.36
C GLU A 166 -1.33 -15.12 -14.19
N HIS A 167 -2.30 -15.88 -13.66
CA HIS A 167 -2.92 -16.96 -14.42
C HIS A 167 -3.58 -16.43 -15.70
N ASN A 168 -4.35 -15.36 -15.63
CA ASN A 168 -5.04 -14.84 -16.81
C ASN A 168 -4.06 -14.26 -17.83
N VAL A 169 -2.99 -13.58 -17.40
CA VAL A 169 -1.91 -13.12 -18.30
C VAL A 169 -1.28 -14.31 -19.02
N LYS A 170 -0.98 -15.40 -18.31
CA LYS A 170 -0.31 -16.58 -18.86
C LYS A 170 -1.13 -17.32 -19.93
N PHE A 171 -2.46 -17.26 -19.86
CA PHE A 171 -3.36 -18.02 -20.74
C PHE A 171 -4.22 -17.11 -21.62
N ALA A 172 -3.94 -15.81 -21.66
CA ALA A 172 -4.64 -14.87 -22.53
C ALA A 172 -4.23 -15.07 -23.99
N ASP A 173 -5.15 -14.78 -24.90
CA ASP A 173 -4.89 -14.77 -26.33
C ASP A 173 -3.87 -13.67 -26.67
N GLU A 174 -2.71 -14.06 -27.23
CA GLU A 174 -1.64 -13.14 -27.59
C GLU A 174 -2.08 -12.12 -28.64
N ASP A 175 -2.96 -12.51 -29.58
CA ASP A 175 -3.47 -11.59 -30.60
C ASP A 175 -4.32 -10.48 -29.97
N LEU A 176 -5.16 -10.82 -28.98
CA LEU A 176 -5.96 -9.83 -28.24
C LEU A 176 -5.08 -8.86 -27.46
N LEU A 177 -4.04 -9.37 -26.80
CA LEU A 177 -3.11 -8.55 -26.04
C LEU A 177 -2.29 -7.62 -26.95
N GLN A 178 -1.83 -8.13 -28.10
CA GLN A 178 -1.14 -7.33 -29.11
C GLN A 178 -2.01 -6.22 -29.68
N GLU A 179 -3.33 -6.40 -29.72
CA GLU A 179 -4.29 -5.36 -30.14
C GLU A 179 -4.73 -4.45 -28.97
N GLY A 180 -4.11 -4.57 -27.80
CA GLY A 180 -4.44 -3.74 -26.63
C GLY A 180 -5.78 -4.08 -25.98
N ASN A 181 -6.33 -5.28 -26.22
CA ASN A 181 -7.57 -5.76 -25.62
C ASN A 181 -7.28 -6.65 -24.39
N PHE A 182 -7.47 -6.06 -23.21
CA PHE A 182 -7.21 -6.68 -21.90
C PHE A 182 -8.49 -7.18 -21.24
N SER A 183 -9.55 -7.46 -22.01
CA SER A 183 -10.84 -7.89 -21.45
C SER A 183 -10.76 -9.21 -20.68
N GLU A 184 -9.82 -10.09 -21.03
CA GLU A 184 -9.59 -11.39 -20.37
C GLU A 184 -8.62 -11.30 -19.18
N VAL A 185 -7.93 -10.17 -19.05
CA VAL A 185 -6.96 -9.89 -17.99
C VAL A 185 -7.42 -8.68 -17.18
N PRO A 186 -8.48 -8.82 -16.34
CA PRO A 186 -8.93 -7.71 -15.50
C PRO A 186 -7.80 -7.22 -14.58
N SER A 187 -7.72 -5.92 -14.36
CA SER A 187 -6.74 -5.35 -13.44
C SER A 187 -6.93 -5.86 -12.00
N LEU A 188 -5.85 -5.79 -11.21
CA LEU A 188 -5.88 -6.18 -9.80
C LEU A 188 -6.98 -5.47 -9.01
N ASP A 189 -7.27 -4.21 -9.31
CA ASP A 189 -8.31 -3.45 -8.61
C ASP A 189 -9.72 -3.91 -8.97
N VAL A 190 -9.95 -4.30 -10.23
CA VAL A 190 -11.21 -4.92 -10.65
C VAL A 190 -11.41 -6.26 -9.94
N LEU A 191 -10.36 -7.07 -9.85
CA LEU A 191 -10.38 -8.36 -9.15
C LEU A 191 -10.61 -8.20 -7.65
N LYS A 192 -9.93 -7.24 -7.00
CA LYS A 192 -10.15 -6.89 -5.58
C LYS A 192 -11.59 -6.44 -5.34
N THR A 193 -12.12 -5.59 -6.21
CA THR A 193 -13.52 -5.13 -6.14
C THR A 193 -14.51 -6.29 -6.30
N ALA A 194 -14.24 -7.20 -7.24
CA ALA A 194 -15.06 -8.40 -7.44
C ALA A 194 -15.06 -9.28 -6.17
N LYS A 195 -13.89 -9.53 -5.57
CA LYS A 195 -13.78 -10.25 -4.29
C LYS A 195 -14.52 -9.53 -3.16
N GLN A 196 -14.40 -8.21 -3.06
CA GLN A 196 -15.09 -7.44 -2.03
C GLN A 196 -16.62 -7.60 -2.15
N GLN A 197 -17.16 -7.47 -3.36
CA GLN A 197 -18.60 -7.65 -3.60
C GLN A 197 -19.06 -9.09 -3.32
N TYR A 198 -18.24 -10.08 -3.67
CA TYR A 198 -18.50 -11.47 -3.34
C TYR A 198 -18.53 -11.71 -1.82
N ASN A 199 -17.55 -11.14 -1.11
CA ASN A 199 -17.48 -11.22 0.34
C ASN A 199 -18.66 -10.53 1.04
N LYS A 200 -19.30 -9.52 0.41
CA LYS A 200 -20.52 -8.89 0.97
C LYS A 200 -21.65 -9.90 1.19
N LYS A 201 -21.73 -10.98 0.40
CA LYS A 201 -22.73 -12.05 0.58
C LYS A 201 -22.55 -12.83 1.89
N TYR A 202 -21.36 -12.76 2.49
CA TYR A 202 -20.98 -13.45 3.72
C TYR A 202 -20.88 -12.51 4.92
N ARG A 203 -21.32 -11.26 4.78
CA ARG A 203 -21.32 -10.32 5.89
C ARG A 203 -22.27 -10.78 6.97
N LEU A 204 -21.81 -10.67 8.22
CA LEU A 204 -22.58 -11.06 9.39
C LEU A 204 -23.55 -9.96 9.82
N ASP A 205 -23.21 -8.70 9.56
CA ASP A 205 -24.03 -7.53 9.87
C ASP A 205 -23.70 -6.35 8.93
N GLU A 206 -24.64 -5.42 8.77
CA GLU A 206 -24.42 -4.19 8.00
C GLU A 206 -23.58 -3.16 8.77
N ASP A 207 -23.66 -3.18 10.11
CA ASP A 207 -22.80 -2.40 10.99
C ASP A 207 -21.43 -3.08 11.13
N ASN A 208 -20.38 -2.40 10.64
CA ASN A 208 -18.99 -2.89 10.69
C ASN A 208 -18.50 -3.17 12.11
N PHE A 209 -18.91 -2.38 13.11
CA PHE A 209 -18.47 -2.56 14.49
C PHE A 209 -19.17 -3.76 15.13
N LYS A 210 -20.45 -3.94 14.84
CA LYS A 210 -21.21 -5.12 15.28
C LYS A 210 -20.67 -6.38 14.62
N GLU A 211 -20.41 -6.35 13.32
CA GLU A 211 -19.77 -7.43 12.58
C GLU A 211 -18.41 -7.79 13.18
N LEU A 212 -17.56 -6.80 13.49
CA LEU A 212 -16.27 -7.02 14.14
C LEU A 212 -16.42 -7.70 15.52
N ARG A 213 -17.37 -7.26 16.34
CA ARG A 213 -17.66 -7.91 17.63
C ARG A 213 -18.11 -9.36 17.44
N MET A 214 -18.98 -9.61 16.47
CA MET A 214 -19.44 -10.97 16.14
C MET A 214 -18.27 -11.86 15.71
N TYR A 215 -17.35 -11.37 14.87
CA TYR A 215 -16.12 -12.07 14.55
C TYR A 215 -15.25 -12.33 15.79
N GLY A 216 -15.16 -11.36 16.70
CA GLY A 216 -14.45 -11.52 17.97
C GLY A 216 -15.03 -12.65 18.81
N PHE A 217 -16.35 -12.71 18.97
CA PHE A 217 -17.04 -13.80 19.67
C PHE A 217 -16.87 -15.14 18.95
N PHE A 218 -17.06 -15.16 17.64
CA PHE A 218 -16.92 -16.36 16.83
C PHE A 218 -15.53 -16.97 16.98
N THR A 219 -14.47 -16.18 16.76
CA THR A 219 -13.09 -16.66 16.87
C THR A 219 -12.76 -17.20 18.27
N ARG A 220 -13.33 -16.62 19.33
CA ARG A 220 -13.17 -17.14 20.71
C ARG A 220 -13.93 -18.43 20.94
N PHE A 221 -15.14 -18.55 20.41
CA PHE A 221 -15.99 -19.73 20.60
C PHE A 221 -15.47 -20.93 19.82
N THR A 222 -14.94 -20.72 18.61
CA THR A 222 -14.37 -21.78 17.77
C THR A 222 -12.94 -22.15 18.14
N ASP A 223 -12.31 -21.42 19.07
CA ASP A 223 -10.96 -21.71 19.53
C ASP A 223 -10.99 -22.72 20.69
N TYR A 224 -10.86 -23.99 20.30
CA TYR A 224 -10.73 -25.14 21.21
C TYR A 224 -9.28 -25.56 21.46
N THR A 225 -8.31 -24.94 20.79
CA THR A 225 -6.89 -25.32 20.88
C THR A 225 -6.11 -24.45 21.86
N SER A 226 -6.47 -23.17 22.00
CA SER A 226 -5.80 -22.26 22.92
C SER A 226 -6.18 -22.53 24.38
N LYS A 227 -5.19 -22.47 25.27
CA LYS A 227 -5.26 -22.86 26.68
C LYS A 227 -5.32 -21.67 27.64
N CYS A 228 -4.57 -20.61 27.40
CA CYS A 228 -4.43 -19.45 28.27
C CYS A 228 -5.30 -18.26 27.83
N PHE A 229 -5.45 -18.03 26.53
CA PHE A 229 -6.39 -17.02 26.01
C PHE A 229 -6.91 -17.44 24.64
N LYS A 230 -8.20 -17.16 24.39
CA LYS A 230 -8.90 -17.65 23.19
C LYS A 230 -9.10 -16.56 22.14
N GLY A 231 -9.24 -17.00 20.90
CA GLY A 231 -9.64 -16.20 19.75
C GLY A 231 -8.52 -15.37 19.16
N TYR A 232 -8.82 -14.68 18.07
CA TYR A 232 -7.86 -13.85 17.34
C TYR A 232 -7.98 -12.37 17.70
N ILE A 233 -9.21 -11.86 17.88
CA ILE A 233 -9.44 -10.47 18.29
C ILE A 233 -9.36 -10.38 19.81
N GLN A 234 -8.32 -9.72 20.29
CA GLN A 234 -7.99 -9.60 21.71
C GLN A 234 -8.61 -8.36 22.35
N THR A 235 -8.68 -7.27 21.60
CA THR A 235 -9.25 -5.98 22.05
C THR A 235 -9.96 -5.30 20.90
N SER A 236 -11.06 -4.61 21.19
CA SER A 236 -11.81 -3.79 20.25
C SER A 236 -12.37 -2.56 20.96
N GLY A 237 -12.23 -1.38 20.37
CA GLY A 237 -12.85 -0.13 20.78
C GLY A 237 -13.39 0.62 19.57
N GLU A 238 -14.45 1.39 19.78
CA GLU A 238 -15.10 2.17 18.71
C GLU A 238 -14.68 3.63 18.68
N TRP A 239 -14.35 4.20 19.85
CA TRP A 239 -14.05 5.63 20.00
C TRP A 239 -12.94 5.87 21.04
N PRO A 240 -11.67 6.02 20.62
CA PRO A 240 -11.18 5.87 19.24
C PRO A 240 -11.29 4.43 18.73
N PHE A 241 -11.39 4.26 17.41
CA PHE A 241 -11.39 2.92 16.83
C PHE A 241 -10.04 2.24 17.04
N THR A 242 -10.09 1.10 17.70
CA THR A 242 -8.92 0.28 18.03
C THR A 242 -9.26 -1.19 17.90
N VAL A 243 -8.36 -1.99 17.32
CA VAL A 243 -8.46 -3.44 17.30
C VAL A 243 -7.07 -4.01 17.52
N HIS A 244 -6.90 -4.86 18.53
CA HIS A 244 -5.66 -5.63 18.71
C HIS A 244 -5.97 -7.09 18.38
N PHE A 245 -5.14 -7.71 17.55
CA PHE A 245 -5.37 -9.08 17.12
C PHE A 245 -4.09 -9.91 17.04
N PHE A 246 -4.17 -11.09 17.63
CA PHE A 246 -3.17 -12.14 17.64
C PHE A 246 -3.79 -13.38 18.30
N ALA A 247 -3.27 -14.56 17.97
CA ALA A 247 -3.67 -15.84 18.53
C ALA A 247 -2.61 -16.39 19.50
N GLU A 248 -3.01 -17.32 20.37
CA GLU A 248 -2.09 -17.96 21.32
C GLU A 248 -0.93 -18.67 20.65
N VAL A 249 -1.19 -19.35 19.53
CA VAL A 249 -0.14 -20.02 18.75
C VAL A 249 0.97 -19.07 18.29
N GLN A 250 0.65 -17.80 18.01
CA GLN A 250 1.64 -16.80 17.61
C GLN A 250 2.51 -16.38 18.81
N VAL A 251 1.87 -16.17 19.97
CA VAL A 251 2.55 -15.86 21.23
C VAL A 251 3.45 -17.02 21.65
N ASP A 252 2.98 -18.27 21.55
CA ASP A 252 3.76 -19.47 21.86
C ASP A 252 4.98 -19.63 20.97
N ARG A 253 4.81 -19.38 19.67
CA ARG A 253 5.92 -19.43 18.71
C ARG A 253 6.98 -18.37 19.03
N PHE A 254 6.57 -17.17 19.38
CA PHE A 254 7.51 -16.12 19.78
C PHE A 254 8.18 -16.42 21.13
N VAL A 255 7.47 -16.98 22.10
CA VAL A 255 8.08 -17.45 23.37
C VAL A 255 9.15 -18.51 23.11
N LYS A 256 8.90 -19.44 22.19
CA LYS A 256 9.90 -20.43 21.75
C LYS A 256 11.10 -19.73 21.10
N TYR A 257 10.86 -18.82 20.17
CA TYR A 257 11.89 -18.02 19.53
C TYR A 257 12.77 -17.28 20.55
N CYS A 258 12.17 -16.66 21.57
CA CYS A 258 12.92 -15.99 22.65
C CYS A 258 13.80 -16.93 23.49
N LYS A 259 13.50 -18.23 23.54
CA LYS A 259 14.30 -19.23 24.28
C LYS A 259 15.44 -19.80 23.44
N THR A 260 15.28 -19.84 22.12
CA THR A 260 16.26 -20.42 21.20
C THR A 260 17.24 -19.39 20.67
N GLU A 261 16.75 -18.18 20.38
CA GLU A 261 17.56 -17.13 19.76
C GLU A 261 18.34 -16.35 20.83
N LYS A 262 19.64 -16.12 20.58
CA LYS A 262 20.49 -15.36 21.53
C LYS A 262 20.03 -13.91 21.64
N TYR A 263 19.60 -13.34 20.52
CA TYR A 263 19.14 -11.96 20.42
C TYR A 263 17.80 -11.87 19.66
N PRO A 264 16.67 -12.22 20.32
CA PRO A 264 15.36 -12.20 19.68
C PRO A 264 15.04 -10.80 19.15
N CYS A 265 14.68 -10.71 17.87
CA CYS A 265 14.40 -9.45 17.19
C CYS A 265 12.97 -9.45 16.62
N ILE A 266 12.26 -8.34 16.80
CA ILE A 266 10.97 -8.08 16.14
C ILE A 266 11.07 -6.83 15.28
N HIS A 267 10.30 -6.81 14.20
CA HIS A 267 10.12 -5.65 13.32
C HIS A 267 8.68 -5.16 13.46
N ILE A 268 8.51 -3.85 13.60
CA ILE A 268 7.21 -3.20 13.70
C ILE A 268 7.12 -2.18 12.57
N ASP A 269 6.10 -2.34 11.75
CA ASP A 269 5.77 -1.43 10.66
C ASP A 269 4.31 -0.97 10.78
N ALA A 270 4.02 0.22 10.27
CA ALA A 270 2.68 0.80 10.28
C ALA A 270 2.35 1.36 8.90
N THR A 271 1.24 0.89 8.32
CA THR A 271 0.80 1.34 6.99
C THR A 271 -0.61 1.89 7.04
N GLY A 272 -0.81 3.07 6.45
CA GLY A 272 -2.10 3.74 6.34
C GLY A 272 -2.94 3.20 5.18
N SER A 273 -4.18 3.69 5.06
CA SER A 273 -5.05 3.47 3.88
C SER A 273 -5.44 2.01 3.61
N VAL A 274 -5.21 1.09 4.55
CA VAL A 274 -5.61 -0.33 4.44
C VAL A 274 -7.12 -0.50 4.59
N VAL A 275 -7.74 0.41 5.36
CA VAL A 275 -9.18 0.39 5.66
C VAL A 275 -9.81 1.70 5.20
N ARG A 276 -11.09 1.64 4.80
CA ARG A 276 -11.88 2.84 4.49
C ARG A 276 -11.95 3.73 5.73
N LYS A 277 -11.76 5.04 5.55
CA LYS A 277 -11.92 6.03 6.62
C LYS A 277 -13.31 5.92 7.26
N PHE A 278 -13.35 5.86 8.60
CA PHE A 278 -14.59 5.95 9.35
C PHE A 278 -15.03 7.42 9.44
N GLN A 279 -16.32 7.68 9.31
CA GLN A 279 -16.84 9.04 9.48
C GLN A 279 -16.49 9.56 10.88
N HIS A 280 -16.06 10.81 10.97
CA HIS A 280 -15.70 11.49 12.21
C HIS A 280 -14.48 10.92 12.96
N GLN A 281 -13.71 10.02 12.36
CA GLN A 281 -12.45 9.53 12.94
C GLN A 281 -11.26 9.85 12.05
N LYS A 282 -10.07 9.79 12.64
CA LYS A 282 -8.79 9.87 11.91
C LYS A 282 -8.60 8.62 11.04
N ASP A 283 -7.57 8.68 10.20
CA ASP A 283 -7.20 7.57 9.32
C ASP A 283 -6.81 6.34 10.14
N VAL A 284 -7.19 5.16 9.65
CA VAL A 284 -6.86 3.89 10.29
C VAL A 284 -5.48 3.45 9.78
N PHE A 285 -4.54 3.21 10.69
CA PHE A 285 -3.28 2.56 10.35
C PHE A 285 -3.31 1.11 10.82
N PHE A 286 -2.76 0.24 9.97
CA PHE A 286 -2.49 -1.14 10.29
C PHE A 286 -1.04 -1.27 10.78
N TYR A 287 -0.89 -1.64 12.04
CA TYR A 287 0.37 -1.99 12.66
C TYR A 287 0.60 -3.49 12.54
N SER A 288 1.80 -3.89 12.14
CA SER A 288 2.20 -5.30 12.06
C SER A 288 3.49 -5.51 12.84
N MET A 289 3.48 -6.49 13.75
CA MET A 289 4.68 -7.00 14.40
C MET A 289 5.06 -8.35 13.81
N VAL A 290 6.29 -8.47 13.33
CA VAL A 290 6.81 -9.71 12.75
C VAL A 290 8.16 -10.08 13.36
N PHE A 291 8.51 -11.36 13.32
CA PHE A 291 9.81 -11.88 13.69
C PHE A 291 10.27 -12.94 12.70
N LYS A 292 11.57 -13.20 12.67
CA LYS A 292 12.14 -14.25 11.82
C LYS A 292 12.17 -15.56 12.61
N ASP A 293 11.45 -16.58 12.13
CA ASP A 293 11.51 -17.92 12.69
C ASP A 293 12.36 -18.81 11.78
N ASN A 294 13.53 -19.25 12.28
CA ASN A 294 14.59 -19.92 11.52
C ASN A 294 15.09 -19.11 10.31
N ASP A 295 15.95 -19.67 9.45
CA ASP A 295 16.73 -18.90 8.48
C ASP A 295 15.98 -18.17 7.36
N SER A 296 14.65 -18.35 7.18
CA SER A 296 13.96 -17.65 6.08
C SER A 296 12.46 -17.34 6.28
N SER A 297 11.82 -17.77 7.37
CA SER A 297 10.36 -17.60 7.48
C SER A 297 10.00 -16.39 8.35
N ILE A 298 9.41 -15.36 7.74
CA ILE A 298 8.85 -14.20 8.47
C ILE A 298 7.52 -14.63 9.06
N MET A 299 7.38 -14.52 10.38
CA MET A 299 6.20 -14.92 11.12
C MET A 299 5.51 -13.70 11.74
N PRO A 300 4.19 -13.55 11.56
CA PRO A 300 3.44 -12.51 12.25
C PRO A 300 3.31 -12.85 13.73
N LEU A 301 3.72 -11.93 14.60
CA LEU A 301 3.52 -12.00 16.04
C LEU A 301 2.15 -11.45 16.42
N SER A 302 1.84 -10.24 15.96
CA SER A 302 0.56 -9.58 16.24
C SER A 302 0.30 -8.45 15.26
N GLY A 303 -0.94 -7.96 15.22
CA GLY A 303 -1.28 -6.73 14.52
C GLY A 303 -2.28 -5.88 15.28
N ALA A 304 -2.41 -4.62 14.86
CA ALA A 304 -3.43 -3.72 15.35
C ALA A 304 -3.97 -2.79 14.25
N LEU A 305 -5.23 -2.38 14.39
CA LEU A 305 -5.83 -1.29 13.63
C LEU A 305 -6.11 -0.16 14.62
N LEU A 306 -5.51 1.00 14.43
CA LEU A 306 -5.68 2.15 15.31
C LEU A 306 -6.07 3.37 14.48
N THR A 307 -6.90 4.25 15.03
CA THR A 307 -7.17 5.60 14.47
C THR A 307 -6.41 6.69 15.20
N ASP A 308 -5.94 6.39 16.40
CA ASP A 308 -5.19 7.28 17.27
C ASP A 308 -3.71 6.85 17.31
N HIS A 309 -2.88 7.50 16.50
CA HIS A 309 -1.44 7.21 16.36
C HIS A 309 -0.58 7.81 17.48
N THR A 310 -1.13 7.85 18.70
CA THR A 310 -0.42 8.42 19.85
C THR A 310 0.45 7.36 20.53
N ALA A 311 1.47 7.82 21.26
CA ALA A 311 2.30 6.91 22.06
C ALA A 311 1.45 6.14 23.10
N ALA A 312 0.39 6.73 23.64
CA ALA A 312 -0.47 6.06 24.62
C ALA A 312 -1.22 4.87 24.00
N SER A 313 -1.80 5.05 22.81
CA SER A 313 -2.61 4.04 22.11
C SER A 313 -1.74 2.87 21.65
N ILE A 314 -0.58 3.16 21.08
CA ILE A 314 0.39 2.15 20.66
C ILE A 314 0.96 1.42 21.89
N THR A 315 1.24 2.12 22.99
CA THR A 315 1.64 1.50 24.28
C THR A 315 0.57 0.55 24.81
N SER A 316 -0.70 0.91 24.71
CA SER A 316 -1.82 0.03 25.09
C SER A 316 -1.81 -1.26 24.26
N TYR A 317 -1.62 -1.16 22.96
CA TYR A 317 -1.45 -2.32 22.07
C TYR A 317 -0.27 -3.20 22.51
N PHE A 318 0.91 -2.61 22.71
CA PHE A 318 2.11 -3.37 23.07
C PHE A 318 1.97 -4.04 24.45
N ASN A 319 1.36 -3.35 25.43
CA ASN A 319 1.07 -3.91 26.73
C ASN A 319 0.02 -5.02 26.68
N CYS A 320 -0.96 -4.93 25.78
CA CYS A 320 -1.91 -6.02 25.53
C CYS A 320 -1.16 -7.30 25.15
N LEU A 321 -0.26 -7.24 24.16
CA LEU A 321 0.58 -8.38 23.76
C LEU A 321 1.51 -8.84 24.90
N ARG A 322 2.21 -7.90 25.55
CA ARG A 322 3.16 -8.19 26.63
C ARG A 322 2.51 -8.91 27.80
N SER A 323 1.27 -8.56 28.14
CA SER A 323 0.51 -9.25 29.18
C SER A 323 0.33 -10.74 28.84
N LYS A 324 0.04 -11.06 27.57
CA LYS A 324 -0.13 -12.44 27.09
C LYS A 324 1.20 -13.18 26.99
N LEU A 325 2.28 -12.50 26.60
CA LEU A 325 3.63 -13.07 26.66
C LEU A 325 4.04 -13.42 28.09
N ALA A 326 3.79 -12.54 29.06
CA ALA A 326 4.10 -12.75 30.46
C ALA A 326 3.32 -13.92 31.08
N MET A 327 2.09 -14.19 30.62
CA MET A 327 1.33 -15.38 31.01
C MET A 327 2.01 -16.69 30.57
N ARG A 328 2.79 -16.66 29.48
CA ARG A 328 3.47 -17.83 28.91
C ARG A 328 4.91 -17.97 29.39
N SER A 329 5.63 -16.86 29.51
CA SER A 329 7.00 -16.83 30.00
C SER A 329 7.37 -15.43 30.46
N LYS A 330 7.71 -15.28 31.75
CA LYS A 330 8.14 -14.00 32.33
C LYS A 330 9.42 -13.45 31.69
N SER A 331 10.25 -14.31 31.10
CA SER A 331 11.49 -13.93 30.42
C SER A 331 11.33 -13.72 28.91
N ALA A 332 10.18 -14.07 28.31
CA ALA A 332 10.01 -13.94 26.86
C ALA A 332 9.79 -12.47 26.49
N ARG A 333 10.81 -11.90 25.84
CA ARG A 333 10.86 -10.50 25.43
C ARG A 333 11.83 -10.35 24.26
N PRO A 334 11.62 -9.38 23.36
CA PRO A 334 12.59 -9.06 22.33
C PRO A 334 13.84 -8.42 22.95
N SER A 335 15.02 -8.83 22.49
CA SER A 335 16.27 -8.09 22.73
C SER A 335 16.33 -6.85 21.84
N PHE A 336 15.84 -6.95 20.60
CA PHE A 336 15.82 -5.86 19.63
C PHE A 336 14.43 -5.62 19.07
N VAL A 337 14.08 -4.35 18.92
CA VAL A 337 12.84 -3.93 18.25
C VAL A 337 13.23 -2.96 17.14
N VAL A 338 13.02 -3.39 15.89
CA VAL A 338 13.25 -2.60 14.69
C VAL A 338 11.99 -1.85 14.34
N ILE A 339 12.07 -0.53 14.28
CA ILE A 339 10.92 0.33 13.98
C ILE A 339 11.28 1.39 12.95
N ASP A 340 10.24 1.95 12.34
CA ASP A 340 10.35 3.16 11.56
C ASP A 340 10.76 4.36 12.42
N PHE A 341 11.23 5.42 11.75
CA PHE A 341 11.55 6.67 12.43
C PHE A 341 10.26 7.40 12.82
N SER A 342 9.65 6.94 13.92
CA SER A 342 8.39 7.45 14.47
C SER A 342 8.51 7.67 15.98
N ALA A 343 8.29 8.90 16.43
CA ALA A 343 8.39 9.27 17.84
C ALA A 343 7.35 8.52 18.69
N ALA A 344 6.15 8.30 18.16
CA ALA A 344 5.11 7.53 18.82
C ALA A 344 5.55 6.07 19.00
N LEU A 345 6.14 5.42 17.97
CA LEU A 345 6.68 4.06 18.09
C LEU A 345 7.86 3.99 19.06
N ILE A 346 8.84 4.90 18.95
CA ILE A 346 10.01 4.97 19.84
C ILE A 346 9.54 5.02 21.30
N ASN A 347 8.72 6.00 21.65
CA ASN A 347 8.24 6.17 23.01
C ASN A 347 7.40 4.99 23.48
N SER A 348 6.59 4.39 22.60
CA SER A 348 5.75 3.25 22.97
C SER A 348 6.55 1.99 23.25
N VAL A 349 7.60 1.70 22.47
CA VAL A 349 8.49 0.58 22.74
C VAL A 349 9.20 0.79 24.08
N LEU A 350 9.78 1.96 24.31
CA LEU A 350 10.51 2.25 25.55
C LEU A 350 9.58 2.17 26.77
N ALA A 351 8.37 2.73 26.69
CA ALA A 351 7.39 2.66 27.76
C ALA A 351 6.91 1.23 28.02
N SER A 352 6.70 0.42 26.97
CA SER A 352 6.11 -0.92 27.10
C SER A 352 7.12 -1.98 27.52
N PHE A 353 8.35 -1.93 27.00
CA PHE A 353 9.35 -2.98 27.20
C PHE A 353 10.40 -2.64 28.25
N ASN A 354 10.72 -1.36 28.46
CA ASN A 354 11.78 -0.93 29.37
C ASN A 354 11.28 -0.03 30.52
N VAL A 355 10.04 0.47 30.45
CA VAL A 355 9.48 1.46 31.39
C VAL A 355 10.41 2.68 31.49
N GLU A 356 10.86 3.18 30.34
CA GLU A 356 11.77 4.31 30.27
C GLU A 356 11.32 5.32 29.20
N ASN A 357 11.85 6.54 29.27
CA ASN A 357 11.71 7.54 28.21
C ASN A 357 12.97 7.58 27.32
N ILE A 358 12.91 8.32 26.22
CA ILE A 358 14.03 8.38 25.26
C ILE A 358 15.34 8.91 25.88
N HIS A 359 15.30 9.82 26.84
CA HIS A 359 16.52 10.30 27.51
C HIS A 359 17.19 9.21 28.35
N SER A 360 16.39 8.50 29.12
CA SER A 360 16.86 7.39 29.95
C SER A 360 17.45 6.29 29.08
N TYR A 361 16.83 6.04 27.92
CA TYR A 361 17.35 5.13 26.90
C TYR A 361 18.70 5.59 26.33
N LEU A 362 18.80 6.83 25.83
CA LEU A 362 20.04 7.35 25.26
C LEU A 362 21.18 7.39 26.28
N ARG A 363 20.89 7.75 27.53
CA ARG A 363 21.85 7.68 28.64
C ARG A 363 22.30 6.26 28.91
N ARG A 364 21.38 5.29 28.91
CA ARG A 364 21.70 3.88 29.07
C ARG A 364 22.57 3.36 27.92
N CYS A 365 22.28 3.74 26.67
CA CYS A 365 23.11 3.41 25.52
C CYS A 365 24.52 3.98 25.66
N TYR A 366 24.64 5.26 26.02
CA TYR A 366 25.93 5.90 26.25
C TYR A 366 26.73 5.19 27.36
N ASN A 367 26.11 4.94 28.52
CA ASN A 367 26.76 4.25 29.64
C ASN A 367 27.16 2.80 29.30
N THR A 368 26.41 2.13 28.42
CA THR A 368 26.76 0.80 27.92
C THR A 368 28.04 0.86 27.08
N ILE A 369 28.12 1.84 26.20
CA ILE A 369 29.25 2.04 25.29
C ILE A 369 30.50 2.47 26.07
N ASP A 370 30.33 3.37 27.04
CA ASP A 370 31.39 3.86 27.94
C ASP A 370 31.81 2.80 28.97
N ARG A 371 31.25 1.58 28.89
CA ARG A 371 31.49 0.45 29.81
C ARG A 371 31.18 0.75 31.28
N ALA A 372 30.39 1.80 31.52
CA ALA A 372 29.87 2.12 32.84
C ALA A 372 28.79 1.13 33.28
N TYR A 373 28.09 0.48 32.33
CA TYR A 373 27.13 -0.58 32.61
C TYR A 373 27.66 -1.97 32.24
N ASP A 374 27.42 -2.94 33.13
CA ASP A 374 27.78 -4.34 32.92
C ASP A 374 26.66 -5.16 32.26
N THR A 375 26.97 -6.42 31.90
CA THR A 375 26.00 -7.33 31.26
C THR A 375 24.83 -7.70 32.16
N LYS A 376 24.96 -7.61 33.48
CA LYS A 376 23.86 -7.88 34.43
C LYS A 376 22.85 -6.75 34.43
N GLN A 377 23.31 -5.50 34.38
CA GLN A 377 22.44 -4.31 34.29
C GLN A 377 21.65 -4.26 32.97
N LEU A 378 22.17 -4.89 31.91
CA LEU A 378 21.53 -4.96 30.60
C LEU A 378 20.66 -6.21 30.42
N GLN A 379 20.79 -7.17 31.32
CA GLN A 379 19.91 -8.33 31.38
C GLN A 379 18.51 -7.85 31.76
N ASN A 380 17.53 -7.95 30.86
CA ASN A 380 16.23 -7.32 31.16
C ASN A 380 15.81 -6.24 30.18
N MET A 381 16.75 -5.73 29.38
CA MET A 381 16.53 -4.57 28.51
C MET A 381 16.29 -4.90 27.03
N THR A 382 15.42 -4.14 26.40
CA THR A 382 15.16 -4.16 24.96
C THR A 382 15.85 -2.96 24.32
N PHE A 383 16.47 -3.15 23.16
CA PHE A 383 17.15 -2.11 22.41
C PHE A 383 16.36 -1.75 21.16
N LEU A 384 16.26 -0.45 20.90
CA LEU A 384 15.67 0.08 19.69
C LEU A 384 16.70 0.08 18.56
N ARG A 385 16.23 -0.30 17.38
CA ARG A 385 16.97 -0.12 16.12
C ARG A 385 16.06 0.57 15.12
N LEU A 386 16.56 1.63 14.49
CA LEU A 386 15.82 2.30 13.42
C LEU A 386 15.93 1.48 12.14
N CYS A 387 14.82 1.40 11.39
CA CYS A 387 14.82 0.84 10.04
C CYS A 387 15.70 1.72 9.14
N CYS A 388 16.80 1.15 8.62
CA CYS A 388 17.76 1.89 7.80
C CYS A 388 17.10 2.55 6.59
N SER A 389 16.20 1.86 5.89
CA SER A 389 15.49 2.40 4.72
C SER A 389 14.66 3.65 5.08
N HIS A 390 13.96 3.62 6.21
CA HIS A 390 13.15 4.75 6.66
C HIS A 390 14.00 5.90 7.22
N ALA A 391 15.08 5.61 7.94
CA ALA A 391 16.05 6.61 8.38
C ALA A 391 16.71 7.31 7.18
N MET A 392 17.17 6.56 6.19
CA MET A 392 17.75 7.09 4.94
C MET A 392 16.74 7.96 4.18
N LYS A 393 15.48 7.53 4.08
CA LYS A 393 14.41 8.32 3.45
C LYS A 393 14.14 9.63 4.21
N ALA A 394 14.13 9.59 5.55
CA ALA A 394 13.95 10.79 6.38
C ALA A 394 15.14 11.77 6.22
N PHE A 395 16.37 11.25 6.16
CA PHE A 395 17.57 12.04 5.93
C PHE A 395 17.55 12.69 4.54
N SER A 396 17.24 11.92 3.49
CA SER A 396 17.12 12.42 2.11
C SER A 396 16.10 13.57 1.99
N ARG A 397 14.92 13.41 2.59
CA ARG A 397 13.90 14.46 2.64
C ARG A 397 14.39 15.72 3.34
N SER A 398 15.17 15.57 4.41
CA SER A 398 15.75 16.70 5.13
C SER A 398 16.78 17.44 4.27
N LEU A 399 17.61 16.72 3.51
CA LEU A 399 18.54 17.32 2.54
C LEU A 399 17.82 18.02 1.38
N PHE A 400 16.70 17.47 0.92
CA PHE A 400 15.88 18.10 -0.12
C PHE A 400 15.32 19.45 0.36
N LYS A 401 14.80 19.53 1.58
CA LYS A 401 14.31 20.79 2.19
C LYS A 401 15.38 21.87 2.30
N LEU A 402 16.67 21.48 2.35
CA LEU A 402 17.82 22.39 2.38
C LEU A 402 18.33 22.80 0.99
N ASN A 403 17.67 22.37 -0.10
CA ASN A 403 18.10 22.66 -1.48
C ASN A 403 19.55 22.23 -1.80
N VAL A 404 20.04 21.16 -1.16
CA VAL A 404 21.37 20.61 -1.44
C VAL A 404 21.43 20.05 -2.87
N SER A 405 22.52 20.30 -3.58
CA SER A 405 22.73 19.82 -4.96
C SER A 405 22.68 18.29 -5.06
N LYS A 406 22.33 17.74 -6.23
CA LYS A 406 22.17 16.28 -6.43
C LYS A 406 23.43 15.49 -6.04
N ASP A 407 24.60 15.95 -6.46
CA ASP A 407 25.89 15.27 -6.21
C ASP A 407 26.25 15.30 -4.71
N ASN A 408 26.08 16.46 -4.06
CA ASN A 408 26.30 16.57 -2.62
C ASN A 408 25.31 15.72 -1.82
N ARG A 409 24.04 15.64 -2.25
CA ARG A 409 23.04 14.76 -1.61
C ARG A 409 23.47 13.32 -1.66
N HIS A 410 23.94 12.82 -2.80
CA HIS A 410 24.41 11.44 -2.93
C HIS A 410 25.53 11.17 -1.92
N ALA A 411 26.56 12.03 -1.90
CA ALA A 411 27.71 11.82 -1.04
C ALA A 411 27.37 11.92 0.46
N LEU A 412 26.45 12.82 0.83
CA LEU A 412 25.89 12.91 2.18
C LEU A 412 25.06 11.70 2.58
N MET A 413 24.25 11.17 1.65
CA MET A 413 23.52 9.91 1.86
C MET A 413 24.50 8.75 2.11
N SER A 414 25.62 8.68 1.40
CA SER A 414 26.66 7.67 1.63
C SER A 414 27.29 7.81 3.02
N LEU A 415 27.61 9.03 3.46
CA LEU A 415 28.11 9.29 4.82
C LEU A 415 27.10 8.87 5.89
N PHE A 416 25.82 9.20 5.71
CA PHE A 416 24.78 8.79 6.65
C PHE A 416 24.56 7.27 6.65
N ALA A 417 24.73 6.60 5.51
CA ALA A 417 24.72 5.14 5.42
C ALA A 417 25.91 4.52 6.17
N ILE A 418 27.10 5.11 6.09
CA ILE A 418 28.27 4.68 6.87
C ILE A 418 27.98 4.83 8.37
N LEU A 419 27.39 5.95 8.78
CA LEU A 419 26.97 6.15 10.18
C LEU A 419 26.00 5.05 10.65
N LEU A 420 24.95 4.78 9.86
CA LEU A 420 23.93 3.76 10.16
C LEU A 420 24.48 2.33 10.26
N ASN A 421 25.56 2.04 9.55
CA ASN A 421 26.16 0.71 9.47
C ASN A 421 27.49 0.60 10.24
N SER A 422 27.88 1.64 10.96
CA SER A 422 29.15 1.64 11.70
C SER A 422 29.12 0.61 12.82
N THR A 423 30.12 -0.28 12.83
CA THR A 423 30.32 -1.27 13.91
C THR A 423 31.30 -0.77 14.97
N ASN A 424 31.94 0.39 14.73
CA ASN A 424 32.89 1.02 15.64
C ASN A 424 32.31 2.34 16.14
N PHE A 425 32.04 2.40 17.44
CA PHE A 425 31.47 3.59 18.08
C PHE A 425 32.36 4.84 17.93
N HIS A 426 33.68 4.72 18.03
CA HIS A 426 34.57 5.87 17.89
C HIS A 426 34.52 6.45 16.48
N CYS A 427 34.46 5.59 15.46
CA CYS A 427 34.27 6.01 14.07
C CYS A 427 32.89 6.65 13.86
N ALA A 428 31.83 6.05 14.43
CA ALA A 428 30.47 6.61 14.37
C ALA A 428 30.39 7.99 15.03
N LEU A 429 30.99 8.15 16.22
CA LEU A 429 31.04 9.40 16.95
C LEU A 429 31.85 10.47 16.23
N SER A 430 32.99 10.11 15.64
CA SER A 430 33.80 11.03 14.84
C SER A 430 33.02 11.53 13.63
N LEU A 431 32.38 10.62 12.87
CA LEU A 431 31.54 10.97 11.73
C LEU A 431 30.32 11.80 12.14
N TYR A 432 29.70 11.46 13.26
CA TYR A 432 28.62 12.25 13.86
C TYR A 432 29.07 13.68 14.15
N VAL A 433 30.21 13.87 14.81
CA VAL A 433 30.77 15.21 15.09
C VAL A 433 31.00 16.00 13.79
N GLN A 434 31.50 15.35 12.73
CA GLN A 434 31.66 16.00 11.42
C GLN A 434 30.31 16.45 10.82
N ILE A 435 29.28 15.61 10.91
CA ILE A 435 27.92 15.99 10.49
C ILE A 435 27.43 17.18 11.33
N ILE A 436 27.64 17.18 12.64
CA ILE A 436 27.26 18.29 13.51
C ILE A 436 28.01 19.58 13.17
N LEU A 437 29.30 19.52 12.81
CA LEU A 437 30.04 20.72 12.38
C LEU A 437 29.45 21.35 11.12
N ILE A 438 28.96 20.54 10.18
CA ILE A 438 28.37 21.02 8.93
C ILE A 438 26.97 21.60 9.17
N TYR A 439 26.13 20.87 9.91
CA TYR A 439 24.68 21.14 10.02
C TYR A 439 24.27 21.88 11.31
N GLY A 440 25.15 21.93 12.31
CA GLY A 440 24.80 22.31 13.69
C GLY A 440 25.07 23.76 14.07
N ASP A 441 25.93 24.46 13.33
CA ASP A 441 26.19 25.88 13.57
C ASP A 441 25.37 26.76 12.60
N PRO A 442 24.37 27.53 13.09
CA PRO A 442 23.56 28.41 12.26
C PRO A 442 24.35 29.57 11.65
N ASN A 443 25.53 29.88 12.17
CA ASN A 443 26.34 31.02 11.76
C ASN A 443 27.64 30.62 11.06
N SER A 444 27.87 29.33 10.83
CA SER A 444 29.11 28.85 10.21
C SER A 444 29.14 29.18 8.72
N GLU A 445 30.03 30.09 8.35
CA GLU A 445 30.35 30.40 6.95
C GLU A 445 31.23 29.31 6.31
N THR A 446 31.88 28.47 7.12
CA THR A 446 32.81 27.42 6.67
C THR A 446 32.12 26.08 6.43
N SER A 447 30.84 25.92 6.77
CA SER A 447 30.10 24.66 6.61
C SER A 447 30.08 24.12 5.17
N PRO A 448 29.93 24.94 4.11
CA PRO A 448 30.06 24.47 2.73
C PRO A 448 31.46 23.93 2.39
N ASP A 449 32.51 24.53 2.93
CA ASP A 449 33.89 24.10 2.67
C ASP A 449 34.30 22.91 3.53
N ALA A 450 33.79 22.81 4.76
CA ALA A 450 33.88 21.62 5.61
C ALA A 450 33.19 20.43 4.95
N LEU A 451 32.02 20.64 4.32
CA LEU A 451 31.35 19.62 3.52
C LEU A 451 32.24 19.18 2.34
N LYS A 452 32.75 20.11 1.53
CA LYS A 452 33.65 19.77 0.40
C LYS A 452 34.90 19.01 0.88
N SER A 453 35.50 19.42 1.99
CA SER A 453 36.65 18.73 2.58
C SER A 453 36.31 17.30 3.00
N LEU A 454 35.16 17.11 3.66
CA LEU A 454 34.69 15.78 4.07
C LEU A 454 34.41 14.87 2.86
N LEU A 455 33.81 15.41 1.81
CA LEU A 455 33.50 14.69 0.56
C LEU A 455 34.74 14.39 -0.29
N SER A 456 35.81 15.19 -0.14
CA SER A 456 37.08 15.00 -0.86
C SER A 456 37.98 13.91 -0.27
N LYS A 457 37.66 13.38 0.91
CA LYS A 457 38.38 12.26 1.50
C LYS A 457 38.04 10.98 0.72
N SER A 458 39.07 10.35 0.16
CA SER A 458 39.01 9.24 -0.80
C SER A 458 38.39 7.92 -0.30
N ASP A 459 37.82 7.88 0.91
CA ASP A 459 37.31 6.65 1.54
C ASP A 459 35.81 6.37 1.24
N LEU A 460 35.21 7.08 0.28
CA LEU A 460 33.76 7.07 0.02
C LEU A 460 33.35 6.27 -1.23
N SER A 461 34.29 5.64 -1.96
CA SER A 461 34.06 5.14 -3.33
C SER A 461 33.26 3.83 -3.46
N ASP A 462 33.04 3.08 -2.38
CA ASP A 462 32.57 1.68 -2.50
C ASP A 462 31.16 1.40 -1.94
N PHE A 463 30.38 2.43 -1.58
CA PHE A 463 28.99 2.24 -1.16
C PHE A 463 28.02 2.50 -2.31
N ASP A 464 27.51 1.41 -2.89
CA ASP A 464 26.43 1.40 -3.86
C ASP A 464 25.12 1.81 -3.17
N VAL A 465 24.83 3.13 -3.15
CA VAL A 465 23.57 3.65 -2.63
C VAL A 465 22.50 3.30 -3.64
N ASN A 466 21.74 2.25 -3.31
CA ASN A 466 20.68 1.67 -4.13
C ASN A 466 19.84 2.76 -4.86
N PRO A 467 19.78 2.77 -6.20
CA PRO A 467 19.07 3.79 -7.00
C PRO A 467 17.53 3.79 -6.85
N PHE A 468 16.97 3.04 -5.89
CA PHE A 468 15.54 2.99 -5.58
C PHE A 468 14.95 4.31 -5.03
N LEU A 469 15.74 5.38 -4.93
CA LEU A 469 15.30 6.74 -4.57
C LEU A 469 15.22 7.68 -5.77
N GLU A 470 15.22 7.17 -7.01
CA GLU A 470 14.68 7.94 -8.14
C GLU A 470 13.17 8.10 -7.95
N GLU A 471 12.80 9.17 -7.24
CA GLU A 471 11.43 9.64 -7.12
C GLU A 471 10.91 9.93 -8.54
N LYS A 472 9.98 9.10 -9.02
CA LYS A 472 8.95 9.58 -9.94
C LYS A 472 8.32 10.79 -9.27
N ASP A 473 8.30 11.90 -10.00
CA ASP A 473 7.81 13.22 -9.60
C ASP A 473 6.85 13.15 -8.41
N VAL A 474 7.26 13.79 -7.31
CA VAL A 474 6.38 14.20 -6.22
C VAL A 474 5.38 15.21 -6.81
N GLN A 475 4.41 14.72 -7.57
CA GLN A 475 3.15 15.41 -7.80
C GLN A 475 2.40 15.33 -6.48
N ASP A 476 2.65 16.35 -5.65
CA ASP A 476 1.66 17.10 -4.87
C ASP A 476 0.42 16.29 -4.44
N ASP A 477 0.61 15.12 -3.81
CA ASP A 477 -0.48 14.39 -3.17
C ASP A 477 -0.71 15.02 -1.78
N LYS A 478 -1.36 16.19 -1.82
CA LYS A 478 -1.77 17.03 -0.68
C LYS A 478 -2.65 16.30 0.35
N SER A 479 -2.94 15.01 0.14
CA SER A 479 -3.85 14.23 0.99
C SER A 479 -3.15 13.31 1.99
N LEU A 480 -1.82 13.14 1.89
CA LEU A 480 -0.98 12.34 2.81
C LEU A 480 0.12 13.18 3.51
N THR A 481 0.14 14.49 3.27
CA THR A 481 1.08 15.47 3.84
C THR A 481 0.61 15.96 5.22
N GLN A 482 0.34 15.04 6.14
CA GLN A 482 0.40 15.41 7.56
C GLN A 482 1.83 15.13 8.03
N ASP A 483 2.64 16.19 8.03
CA ASP A 483 4.07 16.22 8.28
C ASP A 483 4.47 15.64 9.65
N PHE A 484 5.01 14.42 9.67
CA PHE A 484 5.66 13.84 10.86
C PHE A 484 6.87 14.68 11.35
N LEU A 485 7.53 15.40 10.44
CA LEU A 485 8.64 16.28 10.79
C LEU A 485 8.19 17.64 11.34
N ASP A 486 6.90 17.97 11.30
CA ASP A 486 6.37 19.23 11.84
C ASP A 486 5.68 19.03 13.21
N GLU A 487 5.47 17.79 13.66
CA GLU A 487 5.08 17.45 15.05
C GLU A 487 6.26 17.47 16.04
N LEU A 488 7.51 17.51 15.56
CA LEU A 488 8.71 17.73 16.38
C LEU A 488 8.90 19.24 16.59
N ASP A 489 8.24 19.79 17.60
CA ASP A 489 8.32 21.21 17.96
C ASP A 489 9.77 21.61 18.32
N ILE A 490 10.31 22.50 17.50
CA ILE A 490 11.74 22.77 17.25
C ILE A 490 12.41 23.54 18.40
N THR A 491 11.63 24.02 19.38
CA THR A 491 12.12 24.85 20.48
C THR A 491 12.02 24.18 21.87
N THR A 492 11.40 23.01 21.93
CA THR A 492 11.09 22.33 23.20
C THR A 492 11.71 20.96 23.35
N ASP A 493 12.33 20.40 22.30
CA ASP A 493 12.67 18.98 22.26
C ASP A 493 13.89 18.61 23.11
N PRO A 494 13.70 17.86 24.22
CA PRO A 494 14.78 17.47 25.11
C PRO A 494 15.87 16.59 24.48
N ILE A 495 15.67 15.98 23.28
CA ILE A 495 16.71 15.12 22.66
C ILE A 495 17.94 15.96 22.27
N ILE A 496 17.72 17.15 21.69
CA ILE A 496 18.80 18.06 21.31
C ILE A 496 19.55 18.52 22.57
N HIS A 497 18.81 18.89 23.61
CA HIS A 497 19.34 19.50 24.83
C HIS A 497 19.95 18.51 25.83
N GLN A 498 19.56 17.23 25.81
CA GLN A 498 19.88 16.28 26.88
C GLN A 498 20.50 14.97 26.40
N SER A 499 20.69 14.77 25.08
CA SER A 499 21.41 13.61 24.58
C SER A 499 22.87 13.64 25.05
N PRO A 500 23.39 12.59 25.72
CA PRO A 500 24.78 12.54 26.16
C PRO A 500 25.76 12.58 24.97
N PHE A 501 25.33 12.10 23.79
CA PHE A 501 26.12 12.22 22.56
C PHE A 501 26.25 13.66 22.10
N ASN A 502 25.19 14.47 22.26
CA ASN A 502 25.22 15.90 21.94
C ASN A 502 26.05 16.68 22.93
N VAL A 503 25.91 16.37 24.23
CA VAL A 503 26.76 16.97 25.27
C VAL A 503 28.24 16.76 24.94
N LYS A 504 28.64 15.52 24.64
CA LYS A 504 30.03 15.20 24.28
C LYS A 504 30.48 15.82 22.96
N ALA A 505 29.60 15.88 21.96
CA ALA A 505 29.91 16.55 20.69
C ALA A 505 30.04 18.09 20.84
N CYS A 506 29.34 18.68 21.82
CA CYS A 506 29.36 20.12 22.09
C CYS A 506 30.63 20.62 22.77
N ASP A 507 31.45 19.73 23.35
CA ASP A 507 32.71 20.14 23.98
C ASP A 507 33.69 20.80 22.98
N GLY A 508 33.42 20.72 21.67
CA GLY A 508 34.12 21.45 20.62
C GLY A 508 33.28 22.38 19.73
N ILE A 509 31.99 22.63 20.01
CA ILE A 509 31.08 23.39 19.12
C ILE A 509 30.25 24.42 19.91
N PRO A 510 30.74 25.67 20.07
CA PRO A 510 30.09 26.69 20.89
C PRO A 510 28.65 27.05 20.47
N ALA A 511 28.35 26.98 19.16
CA ALA A 511 27.02 27.29 18.64
C ALA A 511 25.98 26.23 19.04
N LEU A 512 26.34 24.94 19.03
CA LEU A 512 25.46 23.87 19.48
C LEU A 512 25.24 23.95 21.00
N ARG A 513 26.25 24.37 21.77
CA ARG A 513 26.09 24.66 23.21
C ARG A 513 25.03 25.73 23.48
N ARG A 514 25.01 26.83 22.71
CA ARG A 514 23.98 27.88 22.82
C ARG A 514 22.57 27.36 22.47
N ILE A 515 22.48 26.51 21.45
CA ILE A 515 21.23 25.82 21.09
C ILE A 515 20.78 24.89 22.24
N MET A 516 21.70 24.12 22.83
CA MET A 516 21.42 23.24 23.96
C MET A 516 20.94 24.00 25.21
N GLU A 517 21.45 25.23 25.42
CA GLU A 517 21.05 26.12 26.52
C GLU A 517 19.72 26.86 26.28
N LYS A 518 18.99 26.54 25.19
CA LYS A 518 17.72 27.19 24.81
C LYS A 518 17.83 28.70 24.61
N GLN A 519 19.01 29.20 24.26
CA GLN A 519 19.17 30.60 23.90
C GLN A 519 18.44 30.84 22.56
N LYS A 520 17.59 31.87 22.49
CA LYS A 520 16.93 32.25 21.24
C LYS A 520 17.98 32.64 20.20
N LEU A 521 17.93 32.02 19.04
CA LEU A 521 18.65 32.48 17.86
C LEU A 521 17.85 33.64 17.27
N ASP A 522 18.11 34.87 17.71
CA ASP A 522 17.41 36.07 17.25
C ASP A 522 17.77 36.49 15.81
N ILE A 523 18.57 35.68 15.10
CA ILE A 523 19.11 36.00 13.78
C ILE A 523 18.80 34.84 12.83
N LYS A 524 18.35 35.18 11.61
CA LYS A 524 18.17 34.22 10.51
C LYS A 524 19.52 33.52 10.25
N PRO A 525 19.60 32.17 10.23
CA PRO A 525 20.86 31.46 10.08
C PRO A 525 21.55 31.87 8.77
N SER A 526 22.84 32.23 8.86
CA SER A 526 23.68 32.53 7.68
C SER A 526 24.20 31.26 7.01
N ASN A 527 24.28 30.15 7.76
CA ASN A 527 24.61 28.83 7.21
C ASN A 527 23.40 28.25 6.45
N SER A 528 23.52 28.15 5.13
CA SER A 528 22.48 27.56 4.26
C SER A 528 22.26 26.06 4.48
N LEU A 529 23.21 25.38 5.11
CA LEU A 529 23.14 23.95 5.44
C LEU A 529 22.60 23.70 6.85
N TYR A 530 22.35 24.73 7.66
CA TYR A 530 21.90 24.53 9.04
C TYR A 530 20.59 23.73 9.12
N SER A 531 20.58 22.65 9.90
CA SER A 531 19.39 21.81 10.06
C SER A 531 19.37 21.05 11.38
N ILE A 532 18.53 21.52 12.30
CA ILE A 532 18.21 20.84 13.56
C ILE A 532 17.68 19.41 13.32
N LYS A 533 16.88 19.21 12.27
CA LYS A 533 16.29 17.90 11.95
C LYS A 533 17.35 16.85 11.62
N ILE A 534 18.42 17.27 10.94
CA ILE A 534 19.57 16.39 10.67
C ILE A 534 20.31 16.05 11.96
N ILE A 535 20.54 17.03 12.84
CA ILE A 535 21.18 16.80 14.15
C ILE A 535 20.39 15.76 14.97
N GLN A 536 19.07 15.94 15.09
CA GLN A 536 18.20 15.01 15.82
C GLN A 536 18.25 13.60 15.23
N LEU A 537 18.10 13.46 13.91
CA LEU A 537 18.12 12.17 13.23
C LEU A 537 19.47 11.46 13.43
N SER A 538 20.58 12.20 13.30
CA SER A 538 21.92 11.66 13.53
C SER A 538 22.17 11.31 15.00
N SER A 539 21.61 12.07 15.95
CA SER A 539 21.70 11.79 17.41
C SER A 539 21.00 10.52 17.84
N ILE A 540 19.90 10.15 17.19
CA ILE A 540 19.13 8.94 17.49
C ILE A 540 19.72 7.73 16.74
N THR A 541 20.41 8.00 15.64
CA THR A 541 21.07 6.99 14.80
C THR A 541 22.35 6.45 15.44
N ILE A 542 23.15 7.33 16.07
CA ILE A 542 24.31 6.95 16.87
C ILE A 542 23.89 6.21 18.15
#